data_AF-A0A6A5QFD8-F1
#
_entry.id   AF-A0A6A5QFD8-F1
#
_cell.length_a   1.000
_cell.length_b   1.000
_cell.length_c   1.000
_cell.angle_alpha   90.00
_cell.angle_beta   90.00
_cell.angle_gamma   90.00
#
_symmetry.space_group_name_H-M   'P 1'
#
loop_
_entity.id
_entity.type
_entity.pdbx_description
1 polymer ?
#
loop_
_entity_poly.entity_id
_entity_poly.type
_entity_poly.pdbx_seq_one_letter_code
_entity_poly.pdbx_strand_id
1 'polypeptide(L)'
;ARDGSTSMQDYNLHTSVLRHRSEYFNTKLKELKPNPRNPVTTFDVESLAAFECFTVWLYQGTLTRPSATQDLSRMIICQIYIFGTRAESPHLQNAALDAFVDKTLHDDAVPHIVFNYLYSNAHNSALWDIALDFLWHCGTKREFSVSEFLEREGATVCGWYHNHPAADKRDGWLFWFDLPV
;
A
#
# COMPACT_ATOMS: atom_id res chain seq x y z
N ALA A 1 12.68 -12.29 -29.20
CA ALA A 1 12.16 -10.96 -28.83
C ALA A 1 10.82 -11.18 -28.15
N ARG A 2 10.71 -10.94 -26.84
CA ARG A 2 9.42 -10.92 -26.14
C ARG A 2 8.98 -9.47 -26.16
N ASP A 3 7.89 -9.19 -26.88
CA ASP A 3 7.19 -7.90 -26.77
C ASP A 3 6.78 -7.72 -25.31
N GLY A 4 7.51 -6.84 -24.61
CA GLY A 4 7.10 -6.34 -23.30
C GLY A 4 5.99 -5.33 -23.54
N SER A 5 4.74 -5.80 -23.65
CA SER A 5 3.59 -4.91 -23.74
C SER A 5 3.43 -4.18 -22.41
N THR A 6 3.94 -2.96 -22.32
CA THR A 6 3.67 -2.04 -21.22
C THR A 6 2.20 -1.65 -21.29
N SER A 7 1.37 -2.18 -20.39
CA SER A 7 -0.03 -1.75 -20.27
C SER A 7 -0.08 -0.41 -19.54
N MET A 8 -0.56 0.63 -20.22
CA MET A 8 -0.78 1.94 -19.63
C MET A 8 -2.23 2.06 -19.17
N GLN A 9 -2.45 2.48 -17.93
CA GLN A 9 -3.78 2.71 -17.37
C GLN A 9 -3.82 4.07 -16.67
N ASP A 10 -4.89 4.81 -16.94
CA ASP A 10 -5.06 6.17 -16.43
C ASP A 10 -5.81 6.18 -15.11
N TYR A 11 -5.36 7.02 -14.19
CA TYR A 11 -5.95 7.19 -12.86
C TYR A 11 -6.17 8.67 -12.56
N ASN A 12 -7.36 9.01 -12.11
CA ASN A 12 -7.72 10.37 -11.69
C ASN A 12 -7.55 10.50 -10.18
N LEU A 13 -6.38 11.00 -9.74
CA LEU A 13 -6.05 11.15 -8.32
C LEU A 13 -5.87 12.62 -7.95
N HIS A 14 -6.36 13.00 -6.77
CA HIS A 14 -6.15 14.34 -6.22
C HIS A 14 -4.69 14.48 -5.78
N THR A 15 -3.99 15.46 -6.39
CA THR A 15 -2.58 15.72 -6.07
C THR A 15 -2.39 16.10 -4.62
N SER A 16 -3.31 16.86 -4.01
CA SER A 16 -3.28 17.20 -2.59
C SER A 16 -3.27 15.96 -1.69
N VAL A 17 -4.15 14.98 -1.97
CA VAL A 17 -4.23 13.72 -1.23
C VAL A 17 -2.96 12.89 -1.43
N LEU A 18 -2.48 12.78 -2.68
CA LEU A 18 -1.29 12.00 -2.99
C LEU A 18 -0.03 12.55 -2.29
N ARG A 19 0.15 13.87 -2.32
CA ARG A 19 1.26 14.56 -1.63
C ARG A 19 1.15 14.47 -0.11
N HIS A 20 -0.07 14.49 0.43
CA HIS A 20 -0.29 14.38 1.87
C HIS A 20 0.05 12.98 2.41
N ARG A 21 -0.19 11.93 1.62
CA ARG A 21 -0.04 10.53 2.05
C ARG A 21 1.28 9.87 1.64
N SER A 22 2.09 10.53 0.82
CA SER A 22 3.36 10.00 0.31
C SER A 22 4.35 11.12 0.06
N GLU A 23 5.49 11.05 0.74
CA GLU A 23 6.56 12.04 0.58
C GLU A 23 7.24 11.91 -0.80
N TYR A 24 7.34 10.69 -1.33
CA TYR A 24 7.78 10.44 -2.70
C TYR A 24 6.97 11.27 -3.71
N PHE A 25 5.63 11.17 -3.64
CA PHE A 25 4.77 11.93 -4.55
C PHE A 25 4.76 13.42 -4.23
N ASN A 26 4.94 13.82 -2.96
CA ASN A 26 5.15 15.22 -2.58
C ASN A 26 6.35 15.84 -3.31
N THR A 27 7.48 15.15 -3.29
CA THR A 27 8.72 15.60 -3.94
C THR A 27 8.59 15.53 -5.46
N LYS A 28 8.18 14.37 -6.00
CA LYS A 28 8.07 14.17 -7.46
C LYS A 28 7.11 15.15 -8.13
N LEU A 29 5.93 15.38 -7.54
CA LEU A 29 4.96 16.32 -8.10
C LEU A 29 5.38 17.79 -7.94
N LYS A 30 6.36 18.13 -7.09
CA LYS A 30 6.95 19.48 -7.03
C LYS A 30 8.01 19.67 -8.11
N GLU A 31 8.78 18.63 -8.42
CA GLU A 31 9.78 18.62 -9.49
C GLU A 31 9.14 18.69 -10.88
N LEU A 32 8.00 18.04 -11.04
CA LEU A 32 7.24 18.05 -12.28
C LEU A 32 6.64 19.45 -12.49
N LYS A 33 7.12 20.16 -13.52
CA LYS A 33 6.45 21.34 -14.06
C LYS A 33 5.33 20.83 -14.95
N PRO A 34 4.05 20.84 -14.51
CA PRO A 34 2.96 20.32 -15.33
C PRO A 34 2.96 21.07 -16.66
N ASN A 35 3.00 20.32 -17.76
CA ASN A 35 2.82 20.91 -19.08
C ASN A 35 1.37 21.40 -19.14
N PRO A 36 1.11 22.71 -19.33
CA PRO A 36 -0.25 23.24 -19.36
C PRO A 36 -1.11 22.64 -20.49
N ARG A 37 -0.49 21.98 -21.48
CA ARG A 37 -1.18 21.25 -22.56
C ARG A 37 -1.42 19.78 -22.29
N ASN A 38 -0.71 19.18 -21.33
CA ASN A 38 -0.87 17.77 -20.97
C ASN A 38 -0.46 17.54 -19.51
N PRO A 39 -1.42 17.60 -18.56
CA PRO A 39 -1.15 17.44 -17.13
C PRO A 39 -0.96 15.97 -16.70
N VAL A 40 -0.78 15.03 -17.64
CA VAL A 40 -0.57 13.61 -17.33
C VAL A 40 0.86 13.38 -16.86
N THR A 41 0.98 12.72 -15.70
CA THR A 41 2.26 12.21 -15.20
C THR A 41 2.24 10.70 -15.24
N THR A 42 3.30 10.11 -15.78
CA THR A 42 3.47 8.66 -15.86
C THR A 42 4.41 8.18 -14.77
N PHE A 43 4.03 7.09 -14.10
CA PHE A 43 4.83 6.43 -13.08
C PHE A 43 4.89 4.95 -13.40
N ASP A 44 6.09 4.37 -13.30
CA ASP A 44 6.26 2.93 -13.43
C ASP A 44 5.79 2.26 -12.13
N VAL A 45 4.92 1.26 -12.27
CA VAL A 45 4.43 0.44 -11.16
C VAL A 45 4.70 -1.03 -11.46
N GLU A 46 5.21 -1.75 -10.46
CA GLU A 46 5.50 -3.19 -10.61
C GLU A 46 4.24 -4.06 -10.57
N SER A 47 3.22 -3.60 -9.85
CA SER A 47 1.94 -4.30 -9.71
C SER A 47 0.81 -3.30 -9.80
N LEU A 48 0.08 -3.36 -10.90
CA LEU A 48 -1.13 -2.57 -11.12
C LEU A 48 -2.17 -2.84 -10.01
N ALA A 49 -2.33 -4.10 -9.61
CA ALA A 49 -3.27 -4.49 -8.55
C ALA A 49 -2.89 -3.88 -7.19
N ALA A 50 -1.60 -3.84 -6.85
CA ALA A 50 -1.13 -3.17 -5.63
C ALA A 50 -1.38 -1.66 -5.70
N PHE A 51 -1.16 -1.05 -6.87
CA PHE A 51 -1.44 0.36 -7.09
C PHE A 51 -2.93 0.68 -6.96
N GLU A 52 -3.82 -0.14 -7.53
CA GLU A 52 -5.28 0.01 -7.37
C GLU A 52 -5.68 -0.01 -5.90
N CYS A 53 -5.18 -0.97 -5.12
CA CYS A 53 -5.44 -1.04 -3.69
C CYS A 53 -4.91 0.20 -2.94
N PHE A 54 -3.73 0.70 -3.33
CA PHE A 54 -3.21 1.96 -2.82
C PHE A 54 -4.14 3.14 -3.13
N THR A 55 -4.69 3.21 -4.35
CA THR A 55 -5.63 4.30 -4.70
C THR A 55 -6.89 4.26 -3.85
N VAL A 56 -7.42 3.08 -3.53
CA VAL A 56 -8.57 2.93 -2.62
C VAL A 56 -8.19 3.39 -1.22
N TRP A 57 -7.04 2.93 -0.72
CA TRP A 57 -6.53 3.30 0.60
C TRP A 57 -6.25 4.79 0.76
N LEU A 58 -5.78 5.47 -0.28
CA LEU A 58 -5.54 6.92 -0.25
C LEU A 58 -6.76 7.70 0.23
N TYR A 59 -7.95 7.27 -0.19
CA TYR A 59 -9.21 7.94 0.14
C TYR A 59 -9.93 7.32 1.34
N GLN A 60 -9.87 5.99 1.51
CA GLN A 60 -10.64 5.30 2.54
C GLN A 60 -9.85 5.06 3.84
N GLY A 61 -8.52 5.13 3.78
CA GLY A 61 -7.64 4.78 4.90
C GLY A 61 -7.55 3.28 5.19
N THR A 62 -8.28 2.44 4.46
CA THR A 62 -8.33 0.97 4.64
C THR A 62 -7.91 0.26 3.36
N LEU A 63 -7.20 -0.86 3.50
CA LEU A 63 -6.80 -1.69 2.36
C LEU A 63 -7.96 -2.62 1.98
N THR A 64 -8.71 -2.23 0.95
CA THR A 64 -9.75 -3.06 0.34
C THR A 64 -9.51 -3.16 -1.16
N ARG A 65 -9.96 -4.26 -1.79
CA ARG A 65 -10.00 -4.32 -3.26
C ARG A 65 -11.10 -3.39 -3.77
N PRO A 66 -10.93 -2.79 -4.96
CA PRO A 66 -12.01 -2.05 -5.64
C PRO A 66 -13.27 -2.89 -5.85
N SER A 67 -13.11 -4.20 -6.06
CA SER A 67 -14.22 -5.17 -6.07
C SER A 67 -14.40 -5.73 -4.65
N ALA A 68 -15.39 -5.22 -3.92
CA ALA A 68 -15.70 -5.56 -2.52
C ALA A 68 -16.01 -7.06 -2.25
N THR A 69 -16.01 -7.90 -3.29
CA THR A 69 -16.33 -9.34 -3.21
C THR A 69 -15.11 -10.24 -3.06
N GLN A 70 -13.89 -9.70 -3.10
CA GLN A 70 -12.66 -10.51 -3.03
C GLN A 70 -11.71 -9.99 -1.96
N ASP A 71 -11.33 -10.87 -1.04
CA ASP A 71 -10.30 -10.59 -0.06
C ASP A 71 -8.96 -10.25 -0.73
N LEU A 72 -8.18 -9.36 -0.11
CA LEU A 72 -6.81 -9.11 -0.54
C LEU A 72 -6.00 -10.40 -0.44
N SER A 73 -5.25 -10.75 -1.47
CA SER A 73 -4.32 -11.89 -1.39
C SER A 73 -3.06 -11.45 -0.63
N ARG A 74 -2.44 -12.36 0.13
CA ARG A 74 -1.17 -12.07 0.85
C ARG A 74 -0.10 -11.51 -0.07
N MET A 75 -0.01 -12.03 -1.30
CA MET A 75 0.95 -11.53 -2.29
C MET A 75 0.71 -10.05 -2.62
N ILE A 76 -0.55 -9.63 -2.79
CA ILE A 76 -0.88 -8.21 -3.02
C ILE A 76 -0.56 -7.39 -1.78
N ILE A 77 -0.84 -7.90 -0.56
CA ILE A 77 -0.47 -7.21 0.68
C ILE A 77 1.05 -6.95 0.74
N CYS A 78 1.88 -7.96 0.43
CA CYS A 78 3.33 -7.81 0.38
C CYS A 78 3.77 -6.82 -0.70
N GLN A 79 3.14 -6.83 -1.87
CA GLN A 79 3.40 -5.86 -2.93
C GLN A 79 3.07 -4.42 -2.49
N ILE A 80 1.96 -4.23 -1.77
CA ILE A 80 1.56 -2.93 -1.22
C ILE A 80 2.56 -2.45 -0.17
N TYR A 81 3.04 -3.34 0.69
CA TYR A 81 4.08 -2.99 1.67
C TYR A 81 5.34 -2.44 0.98
N ILE A 82 5.87 -3.17 -0.02
CA ILE A 82 7.05 -2.74 -0.79
C ILE A 82 6.78 -1.44 -1.55
N PHE A 83 5.58 -1.30 -2.13
CA PHE A 83 5.15 -0.05 -2.74
C PHE A 83 5.17 1.11 -1.72
N GLY A 84 4.69 0.88 -0.50
CA GLY A 84 4.73 1.85 0.59
C GLY A 84 6.14 2.21 1.04
N THR A 85 7.11 1.30 0.95
CA THR A 85 8.53 1.59 1.17
C THR A 85 9.06 2.55 0.12
N ARG A 86 8.79 2.28 -1.16
CA ARG A 86 9.27 3.15 -2.27
C ARG A 86 8.55 4.48 -2.36
N ALA A 87 7.26 4.49 -2.01
CA ALA A 87 6.45 5.70 -1.95
C ALA A 87 6.72 6.52 -0.68
N GLU A 88 7.66 6.11 0.18
CA GLU A 88 7.97 6.76 1.45
C GLU A 88 6.70 7.04 2.26
N SER A 89 5.83 6.03 2.36
CA SER A 89 4.57 6.10 3.07
C SER A 89 4.55 5.08 4.22
N PRO A 90 5.04 5.45 5.41
CA PRO A 90 4.98 4.59 6.60
C PRO A 90 3.56 4.16 6.94
N HIS A 91 2.57 5.03 6.70
CA HIS A 91 1.16 4.71 6.94
C HIS A 91 0.65 3.58 6.03
N LEU A 92 1.08 3.54 4.77
CA LEU A 92 0.72 2.46 3.87
C LEU A 92 1.39 1.15 4.27
N GLN A 93 2.65 1.22 4.72
CA GLN A 93 3.36 0.05 5.25
C GLN A 93 2.64 -0.53 6.46
N ASN A 94 2.25 0.31 7.42
CA ASN A 94 1.52 -0.13 8.61
C ASN A 94 0.17 -0.75 8.25
N ALA A 95 -0.60 -0.12 7.35
CA ALA A 95 -1.86 -0.70 6.87
C ALA A 95 -1.65 -2.08 6.22
N ALA A 96 -0.55 -2.27 5.47
CA ALA A 96 -0.21 -3.56 4.88
C ALA A 96 0.21 -4.59 5.93
N LEU A 97 0.94 -4.19 6.97
CA LEU A 97 1.28 -5.07 8.09
C LEU A 97 0.01 -5.54 8.82
N ASP A 98 -0.90 -4.61 9.15
CA ASP A 98 -2.17 -4.92 9.81
C ASP A 98 -2.99 -5.92 8.98
N ALA A 99 -3.15 -5.66 7.68
CA ALA A 99 -3.84 -6.56 6.77
C ALA A 99 -3.15 -7.93 6.63
N PHE A 100 -1.82 -7.97 6.67
CA PHE A 100 -1.07 -9.22 6.60
C PHE A 100 -1.30 -10.08 7.84
N VAL A 101 -1.25 -9.48 9.03
CA VAL A 101 -1.48 -10.19 10.28
C VAL A 101 -2.92 -10.67 10.35
N ASP A 102 -3.91 -9.80 10.13
CA ASP A 102 -5.33 -10.17 10.16
C ASP A 102 -5.61 -11.38 9.25
N LYS A 103 -5.10 -11.34 8.02
CA LYS A 103 -5.25 -12.45 7.09
C LYS A 103 -4.54 -13.72 7.57
N THR A 104 -3.34 -13.60 8.16
CA THR A 104 -2.57 -14.74 8.67
C THR A 104 -3.21 -15.39 9.88
N LEU A 105 -3.80 -14.61 10.78
CA LEU A 105 -4.61 -15.11 11.89
C LEU A 105 -5.87 -15.84 11.39
N HIS A 106 -6.45 -15.41 10.26
CA HIS A 106 -7.63 -16.06 9.70
C HIS A 106 -7.35 -17.40 9.01
N ASP A 107 -6.31 -17.48 8.17
CA ASP A 107 -6.04 -18.71 7.40
C ASP A 107 -5.02 -19.67 8.06
N ASP A 108 -4.43 -19.30 9.20
CA ASP A 108 -3.45 -20.08 9.99
C ASP A 108 -2.25 -20.62 9.18
N ALA A 109 -1.87 -19.93 8.11
CA ALA A 109 -0.73 -20.30 7.28
C ALA A 109 -0.19 -19.14 6.44
N VAL A 110 1.13 -19.11 6.26
CA VAL A 110 1.80 -18.25 5.27
C VAL A 110 2.36 -19.13 4.15
N PRO A 111 1.88 -19.00 2.90
CA PRO A 111 2.37 -19.80 1.78
C PRO A 111 3.86 -19.57 1.47
N HIS A 112 4.61 -20.62 1.12
CA HIS A 112 6.04 -20.53 0.77
C HIS A 112 6.36 -19.48 -0.31
N ILE A 113 5.46 -19.28 -1.27
CA ILE A 113 5.65 -18.28 -2.34
C ILE A 113 5.75 -16.85 -1.78
N VAL A 114 5.08 -16.56 -0.65
CA VAL A 114 5.16 -15.27 0.05
C VAL A 114 6.55 -15.07 0.64
N PHE A 115 7.13 -16.10 1.26
CA PHE A 115 8.50 -16.04 1.79
C PHE A 115 9.54 -15.80 0.70
N ASN A 116 9.46 -16.53 -0.42
CA ASN A 116 10.38 -16.32 -1.54
C ASN A 116 10.30 -14.88 -2.05
N TYR A 117 9.08 -14.34 -2.18
CA TYR A 117 8.87 -12.97 -2.61
C TYR A 117 9.45 -11.95 -1.62
N LEU A 118 9.18 -12.11 -0.32
CA LEU A 118 9.70 -11.22 0.72
C LEU A 118 11.22 -11.29 0.83
N TYR A 119 11.81 -12.48 0.74
CA TYR A 119 13.26 -12.65 0.75
C TYR A 119 13.92 -11.87 -0.40
N SER A 120 13.34 -11.89 -1.60
CA SER A 120 13.89 -11.17 -2.75
C SER A 120 13.69 -9.66 -2.70
N ASN A 121 12.62 -9.15 -2.07
CA ASN A 121 12.23 -7.74 -2.21
C ASN A 121 12.24 -6.92 -0.91
N ALA A 122 12.16 -7.58 0.24
CA ALA A 122 11.99 -6.94 1.55
C ALA A 122 12.66 -7.76 2.67
N HIS A 123 13.81 -8.37 2.39
CA HIS A 123 14.60 -9.06 3.42
C HIS A 123 15.02 -8.04 4.49
N ASN A 124 14.90 -8.43 5.77
CA ASN A 124 15.13 -7.55 6.94
C ASN A 124 14.14 -6.40 7.09
N SER A 125 12.93 -6.53 6.55
CA SER A 125 11.83 -5.60 6.83
C SER A 125 10.97 -6.11 8.00
N ALA A 126 10.20 -5.21 8.63
CA ALA A 126 9.24 -5.61 9.66
C ALA A 126 8.25 -6.66 9.15
N LEU A 127 7.84 -6.60 7.88
CA LEU A 127 6.97 -7.61 7.27
C LEU A 127 7.64 -8.98 7.16
N TRP A 128 8.95 -9.01 6.86
CA TRP A 128 9.73 -10.23 6.83
C TRP A 128 9.85 -10.85 8.23
N ASP A 129 10.13 -10.03 9.24
CA ASP A 129 10.26 -10.49 10.63
C ASP A 129 8.94 -11.06 11.15
N ILE A 130 7.81 -10.39 10.88
CA ILE A 130 6.46 -10.91 11.19
C ILE A 130 6.21 -12.23 10.47
N ALA A 131 6.50 -12.33 9.17
CA ALA A 131 6.27 -13.55 8.41
C ALA A 131 7.10 -14.72 8.96
N LEU A 132 8.37 -14.48 9.31
CA LEU A 132 9.23 -15.48 9.93
C LEU A 132 8.72 -15.89 11.31
N ASP A 133 8.26 -14.93 12.11
CA ASP A 133 7.72 -15.22 13.42
C ASP A 133 6.49 -16.13 13.33
N PHE A 134 5.57 -15.87 12.40
CA PHE A 134 4.46 -16.79 12.10
C PHE A 134 4.94 -18.17 11.62
N LEU A 135 6.00 -18.26 10.81
CA LEU A 135 6.54 -19.55 10.38
C LEU A 135 7.04 -20.39 11.56
N TRP A 136 7.71 -19.74 12.52
CA TRP A 136 8.24 -20.41 13.70
C TRP A 136 7.16 -20.71 14.75
N HIS A 137 6.15 -19.86 14.90
CA HIS A 137 5.14 -19.97 15.95
C HIS A 137 3.84 -20.66 15.54
N CYS A 138 3.45 -20.68 14.25
CA CYS A 138 2.30 -21.49 13.80
C CYS A 138 2.53 -23.01 13.94
N GLY A 139 3.77 -23.46 14.19
CA GLY A 139 4.05 -24.83 14.63
C GLY A 139 3.65 -25.13 16.08
N THR A 140 3.41 -24.09 16.89
CA THR A 140 3.11 -24.17 18.33
C THR A 140 2.05 -23.14 18.67
N LYS A 141 0.76 -23.50 18.59
CA LYS A 141 -0.43 -22.68 18.95
C LYS A 141 -0.18 -21.68 20.10
N ARG A 142 0.35 -20.50 19.79
CA ARG A 142 0.50 -19.38 20.70
C ARG A 142 -0.27 -18.23 20.09
N GLU A 143 -1.21 -17.67 20.85
CA GLU A 143 -1.88 -16.44 20.48
C GLU A 143 -0.80 -15.35 20.35
N PHE A 144 -0.67 -14.78 19.16
CA PHE A 144 0.35 -13.78 18.87
C PHE A 144 -0.26 -12.38 18.97
N SER A 145 0.33 -11.53 19.81
CA SER A 145 -0.06 -10.13 19.95
C SER A 145 0.86 -9.24 19.11
N VAL A 146 0.31 -8.65 18.05
CA VAL A 146 1.03 -7.75 17.14
C VAL A 146 1.63 -6.55 17.86
N SER A 147 0.95 -6.03 18.88
CA SER A 147 1.46 -4.91 19.68
C SER A 147 2.71 -5.28 20.47
N GLU A 148 2.77 -6.49 21.04
CA GLU A 148 3.96 -6.95 21.79
C GLU A 148 5.17 -7.14 20.86
N PHE A 149 4.95 -7.61 19.63
CA PHE A 149 6.02 -7.74 18.64
C PHE A 149 6.55 -6.38 18.19
N LEU A 150 5.65 -5.44 17.85
CA LEU A 150 6.05 -4.11 17.40
C LEU A 150 6.75 -3.32 18.53
N GLU A 151 6.33 -3.51 19.78
CA GLU A 151 7.03 -2.98 20.96
C GLU A 151 8.42 -3.62 21.16
N ARG A 152 8.56 -4.95 20.97
CA ARG A 152 9.84 -5.66 21.09
C ARG A 152 10.87 -5.21 20.06
N GLU A 153 10.46 -5.01 18.82
CA GLU A 153 11.35 -4.61 17.72
C GLU A 153 11.62 -3.09 17.70
N GLY A 154 11.11 -2.33 18.68
CA GLY A 154 11.27 -0.88 18.74
C GLY A 154 10.58 -0.15 17.58
N ALA A 155 9.66 -0.82 16.88
CA ALA A 155 8.87 -0.24 15.81
C ALA A 155 7.76 0.59 16.45
N THR A 156 7.87 1.91 16.38
CA THR A 156 6.79 2.79 16.82
C THR A 156 5.56 2.56 15.95
N VAL A 157 4.55 1.90 16.53
CA VAL A 157 3.19 1.90 16.01
C VAL A 157 2.70 3.33 16.06
N CYS A 158 2.85 4.06 14.95
CA CYS A 158 2.17 5.34 14.78
C CYS A 158 0.68 5.04 14.89
N GLY A 159 0.12 5.42 16.04
CA GLY A 159 -1.12 4.91 16.59
C GLY A 159 -2.34 5.04 15.68
N TRP A 160 -3.39 4.37 16.11
CA TRP A 160 -4.71 4.33 15.53
C TRP A 160 -5.16 5.72 15.08
N TYR A 161 -5.18 5.95 13.76
CA TYR A 161 -5.86 7.12 13.21
C TYR A 161 -7.29 6.74 12.89
N HIS A 162 -8.18 7.12 13.81
CA HIS A 162 -9.58 7.34 13.52
C HIS A 162 -9.72 8.19 12.25
N ASN A 163 -10.62 7.77 11.35
CA ASN A 163 -11.20 8.60 10.29
C ASN A 163 -11.45 10.02 10.82
N HIS A 164 -10.60 10.98 10.48
CA HIS A 164 -10.78 12.36 10.93
C HIS A 164 -11.64 13.10 9.89
N PRO A 165 -12.88 13.51 10.21
CA PRO A 165 -13.80 14.14 9.25
C PRO A 165 -13.34 15.51 8.74
N ALA A 166 -12.27 16.07 9.30
CA ALA A 166 -11.72 17.37 8.87
C ALA A 166 -10.64 17.29 7.76
N ALA A 167 -10.17 16.08 7.39
CA ALA A 167 -9.30 15.92 6.23
C ALA A 167 -10.02 16.23 4.89
N ASP A 168 -11.36 16.27 4.94
CA ASP A 168 -12.26 16.49 3.80
C ASP A 168 -12.59 17.98 3.53
N LYS A 169 -12.00 18.93 4.28
CA LYS A 169 -12.50 20.32 4.27
C LYS A 169 -11.47 21.43 4.05
N ARG A 170 -10.29 21.15 3.48
CA ARG A 170 -9.36 22.24 3.11
C ARG A 170 -8.72 22.00 1.74
N ASP A 171 -9.25 22.79 0.80
CA ASP A 171 -8.60 23.32 -0.40
C ASP A 171 -8.35 22.40 -1.61
N GLY A 172 -9.20 22.61 -2.64
CA GLY A 172 -8.94 22.69 -4.09
C GLY A 172 -8.12 21.57 -4.75
N TRP A 173 -8.52 20.93 -5.84
CA TRP A 173 -9.36 21.33 -6.97
C TRP A 173 -10.08 20.07 -7.51
N LEU A 174 -11.36 20.19 -7.85
CA LEU A 174 -12.14 19.16 -8.58
C LEU A 174 -11.98 19.41 -10.09
N PHE A 175 -11.59 18.39 -10.86
CA PHE A 175 -11.68 18.45 -12.33
C PHE A 175 -12.89 17.67 -12.83
N TRP A 176 -13.65 18.31 -13.70
CA TRP A 176 -14.65 17.73 -14.58
C TRP A 176 -14.15 17.86 -16.02
N PHE A 177 -14.48 16.88 -16.87
CA PHE A 177 -14.46 17.08 -18.32
C PHE A 177 -15.80 16.64 -18.89
N ASP A 178 -16.50 17.58 -19.53
CA ASP A 178 -17.60 17.29 -20.44
C ASP A 178 -17.05 16.77 -21.77
N LEU A 179 -17.71 15.74 -22.30
CA LEU A 179 -17.50 15.18 -23.63
C LEU A 179 -17.95 16.16 -24.72
N PRO A 180 -17.30 16.20 -25.89
CA PRO A 180 -17.97 16.47 -27.15
C PRO A 180 -18.40 15.15 -27.83
N VAL A 181 -19.62 15.19 -28.38
CA VAL A 181 -20.36 14.16 -29.11
C VAL A 181 -19.55 13.47 -30.21
#